data_AF-A0A7J6SQQ5-F1
#
_entry.id   AF-A0A7J6SQQ5-F1
#
_cell.length_a   1.000
_cell.length_b   1.000
_cell.length_c   1.000
_cell.angle_alpha   90.00
_cell.angle_beta   90.00
_cell.angle_gamma   90.00
#
_symmetry.space_group_name_H-M   'P 1'
#
loop_
_entity.id
_entity.type
_entity.pdbx_description
1 polymer ?
#
loop_
_entity_poly.entity_id
_entity_poly.type
_entity_poly.pdbx_seq_one_letter_code
_entity_poly.pdbx_strand_id
1 'polypeptide(L)'
;MPRSLILTQVAGKVPEKIPWLMDPSTDHSQATAKIDNVLFGSRGGINFHGDISLGAERIGTLSLVGQLAALKGFLPVAPREVQPHLERFIKAQDDAKDSAPNFTVALECLDGEGELTKLVVLKVPEESSRFNTRARPDQVTKLLAEQGDLCSSRAARVIAVAESEEDVIASGLAVARAAPLYREKGKGEGRGAVSATLWSMAAGGVAPRLSEKLGRVAENIRTAAALVDMPPNYINPVTYTGLCEKIADELRRSGHDVRLEVIRAEELRDGGFGGIWNVGKGSVGSPPALVRLSWYPEGTQEGEPGTVLVGKGITFDTGGLSIKSSDNMRGMKTDIGGAAGLLGAFMSAVQCGGNKGKPLHLVECLAENAVGPFSYRVDDVIKMYSGLTVEINNTDAEGRLLLADGVAYAAKHLNPE
;
A
#
# COMPACT_ATOMS: atom_id res chain seq x y z
N MET A 1 29.41 9.26 69.43
CA MET A 1 29.69 10.00 68.19
C MET A 1 28.74 9.51 67.11
N PRO A 2 27.82 10.34 66.59
CA PRO A 2 26.96 9.92 65.50
C PRO A 2 27.73 10.02 64.18
N ARG A 3 27.69 8.95 63.38
CA ARG A 3 28.17 8.94 61.99
C ARG A 3 27.18 9.71 61.14
N SER A 4 27.46 10.98 60.89
CA SER A 4 26.85 11.73 59.80
C SER A 4 27.30 11.10 58.48
N LEU A 5 26.37 10.48 57.76
CA LEU A 5 26.58 10.18 56.34
C LEU A 5 26.72 11.52 55.62
N ILE A 6 27.90 11.71 55.04
CA ILE A 6 28.20 12.79 54.10
C ILE A 6 27.34 12.51 52.86
N LEU A 7 26.19 13.20 52.77
CA LEU A 7 25.50 13.43 51.51
C LEU A 7 26.37 14.39 50.71
N THR A 8 27.31 13.85 49.95
CA THR A 8 28.04 14.63 48.96
C THR A 8 27.03 15.06 47.92
N GLN A 9 26.64 16.34 47.97
CA GLN A 9 25.94 17.01 46.87
C GLN A 9 26.80 16.91 45.61
N VAL A 10 26.55 15.89 44.80
CA VAL A 10 26.86 15.95 43.38
C VAL A 10 25.75 16.79 42.76
N ALA A 11 25.78 18.09 43.03
CA ALA A 11 25.14 19.09 42.20
C ALA A 11 25.97 19.24 40.91
N GLY A 12 26.15 18.13 40.19
CA GLY A 12 26.51 18.18 38.78
C GLY A 12 25.28 18.71 38.08
N LYS A 13 25.41 19.87 37.42
CA LYS A 13 24.40 20.42 36.53
C LYS A 13 23.84 19.28 35.67
N VAL A 14 22.63 18.81 35.96
CA VAL A 14 21.84 18.09 34.97
C VAL A 14 21.73 19.09 33.82
N PRO A 15 22.26 18.79 32.63
CA PRO A 15 22.13 19.72 31.52
C PRO A 15 20.64 19.99 31.33
N GLU A 16 20.22 21.24 31.43
CA GLU A 16 18.80 21.66 31.34
C GLU A 16 18.15 21.27 30.00
N LYS A 17 18.94 20.80 29.04
CA LYS A 17 18.50 20.15 27.80
C LYS A 17 19.47 19.01 27.51
N ILE A 18 18.96 17.83 27.17
CA ILE A 18 19.72 16.79 26.47
C ILE A 18 19.37 16.97 24.98
N PRO A 19 20.23 17.58 24.14
CA PRO A 19 19.97 17.83 22.72
C PRO A 19 19.80 16.60 21.81
N TRP A 20 19.76 15.37 22.33
CA TRP A 20 20.33 14.19 21.64
C TRP A 20 19.33 13.08 21.25
N LEU A 21 18.09 13.41 20.87
CA LEU A 21 17.16 12.39 20.35
C LEU A 21 16.95 12.42 18.84
N MET A 22 17.46 13.46 18.19
CA MET A 22 17.83 13.39 16.78
C MET A 22 19.34 13.32 16.73
N ASP A 23 19.89 12.38 15.97
CA ASP A 23 21.20 12.60 15.39
C ASP A 23 20.98 13.40 14.08
N PRO A 24 21.07 14.75 14.09
CA PRO A 24 20.93 15.54 12.88
C PRO A 24 22.01 15.24 11.83
N SER A 25 23.00 14.38 12.15
CA SER A 25 23.97 13.87 11.18
C SER A 25 23.50 12.64 10.41
N THR A 26 22.35 12.03 10.76
CA THR A 26 21.80 10.91 9.98
C THR A 26 21.26 11.42 8.65
N ASP A 27 22.04 11.21 7.59
CA ASP A 27 21.67 11.57 6.23
C ASP A 27 20.67 10.57 5.64
N HIS A 28 19.45 11.03 5.40
CA HIS A 28 18.37 10.25 4.78
C HIS A 28 18.28 10.48 3.25
N SER A 29 19.15 11.29 2.65
CA SER A 29 19.04 11.71 1.24
C SER A 29 19.05 10.55 0.25
N GLN A 30 19.91 9.54 0.47
CA GLN A 30 19.98 8.37 -0.40
C GLN A 30 18.71 7.50 -0.30
N ALA A 31 18.16 7.35 0.91
CA ALA A 31 16.91 6.65 1.14
C ALA A 31 15.75 7.37 0.45
N THR A 32 15.65 8.70 0.63
CA THR A 32 14.65 9.53 -0.06
C THR A 32 14.76 9.43 -1.58
N ALA A 33 15.97 9.52 -2.14
CA ALA A 33 16.18 9.39 -3.58
C ALA A 33 15.77 8.00 -4.10
N LYS A 34 15.98 6.94 -3.31
CA LYS A 34 15.54 5.58 -3.66
C LYS A 34 14.03 5.46 -3.67
N ILE A 35 13.35 5.97 -2.64
CA ILE A 35 11.89 6.03 -2.57
C ILE A 35 11.36 6.80 -3.77
N ASP A 36 11.96 7.97 -4.05
CA ASP A 36 11.55 8.83 -5.14
C ASP A 36 11.66 8.13 -6.50
N ASN A 37 12.74 7.40 -6.73
CA ASN A 37 12.90 6.64 -7.96
C ASN A 37 11.87 5.50 -8.07
N VAL A 38 11.52 4.84 -6.97
CA VAL A 38 10.53 3.74 -6.96
C VAL A 38 9.10 4.26 -7.17
N LEU A 39 8.75 5.41 -6.56
CA LEU A 39 7.38 5.93 -6.53
C LEU A 39 7.10 7.02 -7.57
N PHE A 40 8.07 7.84 -7.92
CA PHE A 40 7.88 8.99 -8.81
C PHE A 40 8.81 8.95 -10.03
N GLY A 41 9.74 8.00 -10.09
CA GLY A 41 10.58 7.77 -11.27
C GLY A 41 9.79 7.21 -12.46
N SER A 42 10.49 6.91 -13.55
CA SER A 42 9.90 6.27 -14.74
C SER A 42 9.50 4.82 -14.45
N ARG A 43 8.31 4.64 -13.87
CA ARG A 43 7.71 3.33 -13.60
C ARG A 43 6.67 2.99 -14.68
N GLY A 44 6.65 1.74 -15.13
CA GLY A 44 5.60 1.22 -16.01
C GLY A 44 4.25 1.27 -15.30
N GLY A 45 3.36 2.15 -15.76
CA GLY A 45 1.96 2.21 -15.32
C GLY A 45 1.15 1.01 -15.80
N ILE A 46 -0.07 0.89 -15.28
CA ILE A 46 -1.06 -0.05 -15.82
C ILE A 46 -2.14 0.76 -16.52
N ASN A 47 -2.27 0.58 -17.83
CA ASN A 47 -3.28 1.26 -18.64
C ASN A 47 -4.54 0.42 -18.66
N PHE A 48 -5.60 0.89 -18.00
CA PHE A 48 -6.90 0.23 -18.03
C PHE A 48 -7.75 0.74 -19.19
N HIS A 49 -8.49 -0.15 -19.86
CA HIS A 49 -9.46 0.23 -20.88
C HIS A 49 -10.51 -0.85 -21.13
N GLY A 50 -11.61 -0.50 -21.80
CA GLY A 50 -12.64 -1.44 -22.25
C GLY A 50 -12.43 -1.99 -23.66
N ASP A 51 -11.46 -1.46 -24.42
CA ASP A 51 -11.23 -1.89 -25.81
C ASP A 51 -10.59 -3.29 -25.88
N ILE A 52 -11.31 -4.21 -26.50
CA ILE A 52 -10.88 -5.60 -26.68
C ILE A 52 -9.94 -5.79 -27.87
N SER A 53 -9.81 -4.78 -28.75
CA SER A 53 -8.96 -4.86 -29.95
C SER A 53 -7.48 -5.00 -29.58
N LEU A 54 -6.76 -5.93 -30.21
CA LEU A 54 -5.36 -6.20 -29.86
C LEU A 54 -4.37 -5.12 -30.33
N GLY A 55 -4.79 -4.24 -31.25
CA GLY A 55 -3.95 -3.17 -31.80
C GLY A 55 -2.74 -3.70 -32.58
N ALA A 56 -1.87 -2.80 -33.04
CA ALA A 56 -0.59 -3.13 -33.68
C ALA A 56 0.60 -3.14 -32.70
N GLU A 57 0.32 -3.14 -31.39
CA GLU A 57 1.36 -3.08 -30.37
C GLU A 57 2.05 -4.44 -30.23
N ARG A 58 3.38 -4.45 -30.13
CA ARG A 58 4.14 -5.69 -29.94
C ARG A 58 3.96 -6.20 -28.51
N ILE A 59 3.09 -7.19 -28.35
CA ILE A 59 2.77 -7.81 -27.07
C ILE A 59 3.65 -9.05 -26.87
N GLY A 60 4.42 -9.08 -25.79
CA GLY A 60 5.21 -10.26 -25.41
C GLY A 60 4.36 -11.35 -24.76
N THR A 61 3.44 -10.96 -23.87
CA THR A 61 2.51 -11.87 -23.19
C THR A 61 1.09 -11.31 -23.19
N LEU A 62 0.13 -12.13 -23.62
CA LEU A 62 -1.31 -11.85 -23.54
C LEU A 62 -1.95 -12.86 -22.59
N SER A 63 -2.54 -12.39 -21.49
CA SER A 63 -3.22 -13.24 -20.49
C SER A 63 -4.72 -12.95 -20.48
N LEU A 64 -5.55 -13.94 -20.79
CA LEU A 64 -7.00 -13.89 -20.62
C LEU A 64 -7.36 -14.59 -19.30
N VAL A 65 -8.02 -13.89 -18.38
CA VAL A 65 -8.33 -14.40 -17.04
C VAL A 65 -9.79 -14.17 -16.68
N GLY A 66 -10.45 -15.20 -16.14
CA GLY A 66 -11.83 -15.09 -15.67
C GLY A 66 -12.41 -16.44 -15.25
N GLN A 67 -13.63 -16.41 -14.71
CA GLN A 67 -14.41 -17.63 -14.42
C GLN A 67 -14.92 -18.26 -15.72
N LEU A 68 -15.24 -19.56 -15.69
CA LEU A 68 -15.60 -20.30 -16.91
C LEU A 68 -16.84 -19.73 -17.60
N ALA A 69 -17.87 -19.34 -16.82
CA ALA A 69 -19.05 -18.67 -17.36
C ALA A 69 -18.71 -17.36 -18.09
N ALA A 70 -17.87 -16.50 -17.50
CA ALA A 70 -17.42 -15.25 -18.10
C ALA A 70 -16.56 -15.48 -19.36
N LEU A 71 -15.68 -16.48 -19.35
CA LEU A 71 -14.87 -16.87 -20.52
C LEU A 71 -15.76 -17.34 -21.68
N LYS A 72 -16.80 -18.13 -21.40
CA LYS A 72 -17.81 -18.54 -22.39
C LYS A 72 -18.59 -17.34 -22.94
N GLY A 73 -18.99 -16.41 -22.06
CA GLY A 73 -19.68 -15.19 -22.46
C GLY A 73 -18.83 -14.25 -23.30
N PHE A 74 -17.51 -14.24 -23.08
CA PHE A 74 -16.56 -13.42 -23.83
C PHE A 74 -16.22 -13.99 -25.21
N LEU A 75 -16.25 -15.32 -25.39
CA LEU A 75 -15.83 -15.99 -26.62
C LEU A 75 -16.38 -15.38 -27.92
N PRO A 76 -17.68 -15.04 -28.06
CA PRO A 76 -18.22 -14.49 -29.30
C PRO A 76 -17.66 -13.11 -29.69
N VAL A 77 -17.15 -12.36 -28.72
CA VAL A 77 -16.61 -11.02 -28.91
C VAL A 77 -15.10 -10.97 -28.80
N ALA A 78 -14.44 -12.08 -28.42
CA ALA A 78 -13.00 -12.15 -28.27
C ALA A 78 -12.28 -11.79 -29.59
N PRO A 79 -11.05 -11.25 -29.53
CA PRO A 79 -10.24 -11.01 -30.73
C PRO A 79 -10.08 -12.29 -31.57
N ARG A 80 -10.08 -12.16 -32.90
CA ARG A 80 -10.04 -13.31 -33.83
C ARG A 80 -8.82 -14.20 -33.60
N GLU A 81 -7.74 -13.61 -33.15
CA GLU A 81 -6.47 -14.26 -32.85
C GLU A 81 -6.55 -15.08 -31.54
N VAL A 82 -7.43 -14.71 -30.61
CA VAL A 82 -7.62 -15.38 -29.31
C VAL A 82 -8.69 -16.46 -29.38
N GLN A 83 -9.72 -16.27 -30.23
CA GLN A 83 -10.89 -17.16 -30.34
C GLN A 83 -10.51 -18.64 -30.48
N PRO A 84 -9.63 -19.08 -31.41
CA PRO A 84 -9.35 -20.50 -31.61
C PRO A 84 -8.74 -21.17 -30.37
N HIS A 85 -7.88 -20.45 -29.63
CA HIS A 85 -7.27 -20.98 -28.42
C HIS A 85 -8.28 -21.02 -27.27
N LEU A 86 -9.12 -19.99 -27.13
CA LEU A 86 -10.18 -19.94 -26.14
C LEU A 86 -11.26 -21.02 -26.37
N GLU A 87 -11.66 -21.29 -27.61
CA GLU A 87 -12.59 -22.37 -27.96
C GLU A 87 -12.05 -23.74 -27.55
N ARG A 88 -10.77 -24.03 -27.87
CA ARG A 88 -10.12 -25.27 -27.46
C ARG A 88 -10.06 -25.39 -25.94
N PHE A 89 -9.76 -24.30 -25.25
CA PHE A 89 -9.75 -24.26 -23.79
C PHE A 89 -11.13 -24.59 -23.21
N ILE A 90 -12.18 -23.88 -23.64
CA ILE A 90 -13.55 -24.07 -23.16
C ILE A 90 -14.02 -25.50 -23.43
N LYS A 91 -13.79 -26.03 -24.64
CA LYS A 91 -14.13 -27.40 -25.00
C LYS A 91 -13.46 -28.41 -24.06
N ALA A 92 -12.16 -28.23 -23.77
CA ALA A 92 -11.45 -29.09 -22.84
C ALA A 92 -12.02 -29.00 -21.41
N GLN A 93 -12.45 -27.81 -20.96
CA GLN A 93 -13.12 -27.67 -19.66
C GLN A 93 -14.46 -28.43 -19.62
N ASP A 94 -15.25 -28.36 -20.70
CA ASP A 94 -16.55 -29.02 -20.79
C ASP A 94 -16.43 -30.55 -20.87
N ASP A 95 -15.42 -31.05 -21.60
CA ASP A 95 -15.17 -32.48 -21.79
C ASP A 95 -14.58 -33.14 -20.52
N ALA A 96 -13.65 -32.46 -19.84
CA ALA A 96 -12.88 -33.04 -18.74
C ALA A 96 -13.37 -32.62 -17.33
N LYS A 97 -14.34 -31.69 -17.23
CA LYS A 97 -14.91 -31.17 -15.97
C LYS A 97 -13.84 -30.88 -14.91
N ASP A 98 -13.86 -31.62 -13.79
CA ASP A 98 -12.98 -31.40 -12.64
C ASP A 98 -11.52 -31.81 -12.90
N SER A 99 -11.25 -32.55 -13.97
CA SER A 99 -9.89 -32.97 -14.34
C SER A 99 -9.20 -32.01 -15.33
N ALA A 100 -9.90 -30.97 -15.78
CA ALA A 100 -9.39 -29.99 -16.72
C ALA A 100 -8.36 -29.04 -16.06
N PRO A 101 -7.26 -28.68 -16.76
CA PRO A 101 -6.24 -27.79 -16.22
C PRO A 101 -6.82 -26.38 -15.99
N ASN A 102 -6.34 -25.70 -14.94
CA ASN A 102 -6.76 -24.32 -14.64
C ASN A 102 -6.16 -23.28 -15.58
N PHE A 103 -5.19 -23.65 -16.42
CA PHE A 103 -4.62 -22.77 -17.42
C PHE A 103 -4.14 -23.52 -18.66
N THR A 104 -4.03 -22.80 -19.77
CA THR A 104 -3.33 -23.25 -20.99
C THR A 104 -2.41 -22.15 -21.50
N VAL A 105 -1.34 -22.55 -22.19
CA VAL A 105 -0.38 -21.65 -22.82
C VAL A 105 -0.27 -22.01 -24.30
N ALA A 106 -0.22 -21.02 -25.17
CA ALA A 106 0.13 -21.14 -26.58
C ALA A 106 1.11 -20.04 -26.99
N LEU A 107 1.79 -20.27 -28.11
CA LEU A 107 2.59 -19.25 -28.80
C LEU A 107 1.86 -18.93 -30.09
N GLU A 108 1.44 -17.68 -30.24
CA GLU A 108 0.67 -17.20 -31.38
C GLU A 108 1.35 -15.95 -31.96
N CYS A 109 1.26 -15.75 -33.28
CA CYS A 109 1.73 -14.52 -33.91
C CYS A 109 0.57 -13.52 -34.01
N LEU A 110 0.56 -12.54 -33.12
CA LEU A 110 -0.54 -11.57 -33.00
C LEU A 110 -0.28 -10.27 -33.77
N ASP A 111 0.98 -9.95 -34.07
CA ASP A 111 1.39 -8.71 -34.71
C ASP A 111 1.38 -8.77 -36.25
N GLY A 112 1.24 -9.96 -36.82
CA GLY A 112 1.34 -10.19 -38.27
C GLY A 112 2.76 -10.03 -38.84
N GLU A 113 3.74 -9.65 -38.01
CA GLU A 113 5.16 -9.43 -38.36
C GLU A 113 6.04 -10.64 -38.04
N GLY A 114 5.48 -11.68 -37.40
CA GLY A 114 6.15 -12.95 -37.16
C GLY A 114 6.75 -13.12 -35.77
N GLU A 115 6.59 -12.16 -34.85
CA GLU A 115 6.99 -12.38 -33.46
C GLU A 115 5.95 -13.23 -32.72
N LEU A 116 6.46 -14.13 -31.86
CA LEU A 116 5.63 -15.00 -31.04
C LEU A 116 5.21 -14.27 -29.76
N THR A 117 3.91 -14.15 -29.56
CA THR A 117 3.28 -13.75 -28.30
C THR A 117 2.91 -14.98 -27.49
N LYS A 118 3.24 -14.97 -26.18
CA LYS A 118 2.76 -15.97 -25.23
C LYS A 118 1.30 -15.68 -24.89
N LEU A 119 0.37 -16.46 -25.43
CA LEU A 119 -1.05 -16.43 -25.07
C LEU A 119 -1.31 -17.38 -23.90
N VAL A 120 -1.89 -16.88 -22.82
CA VAL A 120 -2.25 -17.65 -21.62
C VAL A 120 -3.73 -17.48 -21.34
N VAL A 121 -4.46 -18.58 -21.17
CA VAL A 121 -5.85 -18.56 -20.68
C VAL A 121 -5.85 -19.11 -19.27
N LEU A 122 -6.43 -18.36 -18.33
CA LEU A 122 -6.44 -18.62 -16.90
C LEU A 122 -7.89 -18.75 -16.41
N LYS A 123 -8.29 -19.95 -15.97
CA LYS A 123 -9.58 -20.20 -15.31
C LYS A 123 -9.48 -19.89 -13.83
N VAL A 124 -10.31 -18.95 -13.40
CA VAL A 124 -10.52 -18.63 -11.98
C VAL A 124 -11.56 -19.58 -11.39
N PRO A 125 -11.35 -20.15 -10.19
CA PRO A 125 -12.34 -20.98 -9.51
C PRO A 125 -13.67 -20.25 -9.27
N GLU A 126 -14.79 -20.97 -9.39
CA GLU A 126 -16.15 -20.43 -9.15
C GLU A 126 -16.57 -20.48 -7.67
N GLU A 127 -16.01 -21.43 -6.91
CA GLU A 127 -16.34 -21.61 -5.51
C GLU A 127 -15.90 -20.40 -4.68
N SER A 128 -16.85 -19.77 -3.98
CA SER A 128 -16.57 -18.69 -3.03
C SER A 128 -17.42 -18.87 -1.79
N SER A 129 -16.80 -18.76 -0.60
CA SER A 129 -17.57 -18.68 0.64
C SER A 129 -18.30 -17.35 0.73
N ARG A 130 -19.32 -17.24 1.60
CA ARG A 130 -20.04 -15.98 1.85
C ARG A 130 -19.17 -14.82 2.37
N PHE A 131 -17.95 -15.10 2.81
CA PHE A 131 -16.99 -14.11 3.31
C PHE A 131 -15.96 -13.69 2.25
N ASN A 132 -16.05 -14.23 1.03
CA ASN A 132 -15.12 -13.93 -0.05
C ASN A 132 -15.85 -13.29 -1.24
N THR A 133 -15.11 -12.50 -2.04
CA THR A 133 -15.62 -11.91 -3.27
C THR A 133 -15.83 -13.00 -4.33
N ARG A 134 -16.97 -12.96 -5.04
CA ARG A 134 -17.33 -13.92 -6.10
C ARG A 134 -16.33 -13.93 -7.25
N ALA A 135 -15.83 -12.76 -7.65
CA ALA A 135 -14.77 -12.62 -8.66
C ALA A 135 -13.44 -13.32 -8.33
N ARG A 136 -13.24 -13.77 -7.08
CA ARG A 136 -11.99 -14.41 -6.61
C ARG A 136 -10.71 -13.64 -7.02
N PRO A 137 -10.60 -12.33 -6.73
CA PRO A 137 -9.43 -11.53 -7.10
C PRO A 137 -8.13 -12.09 -6.49
N ASP A 138 -8.21 -12.83 -5.38
CA ASP A 138 -7.10 -13.57 -4.80
C ASP A 138 -6.47 -14.57 -5.80
N GLN A 139 -7.30 -15.28 -6.56
CA GLN A 139 -6.83 -16.22 -7.57
C GLN A 139 -6.39 -15.52 -8.85
N VAL A 140 -7.04 -14.42 -9.23
CA VAL A 140 -6.60 -13.59 -10.37
C VAL A 140 -5.16 -13.11 -10.13
N THR A 141 -4.87 -12.51 -8.96
CA THR A 141 -3.51 -12.08 -8.62
C THR A 141 -2.53 -13.25 -8.62
N LYS A 142 -2.88 -14.38 -7.99
CA LYS A 142 -2.01 -15.56 -7.92
C LYS A 142 -1.67 -16.14 -9.30
N LEU A 143 -2.69 -16.40 -10.12
CA LEU A 143 -2.51 -16.99 -11.45
C LEU A 143 -1.72 -16.06 -12.37
N LEU A 144 -1.97 -14.75 -12.31
CA LEU A 144 -1.19 -13.76 -13.05
C LEU A 144 0.25 -13.67 -12.56
N ALA A 145 0.52 -13.76 -11.25
CA ALA A 145 1.89 -13.74 -10.74
C ALA A 145 2.67 -15.02 -11.08
N GLU A 146 2.00 -16.18 -11.14
CA GLU A 146 2.63 -17.47 -11.47
C GLU A 146 2.88 -17.64 -12.98
N GLN A 147 1.98 -17.12 -13.83
CA GLN A 147 1.99 -17.39 -15.28
C GLN A 147 2.22 -16.15 -16.15
N GLY A 148 1.84 -14.98 -15.65
CA GLY A 148 1.90 -13.69 -16.34
C GLY A 148 3.24 -13.02 -16.11
N ASP A 149 4.01 -12.86 -17.19
CA ASP A 149 5.27 -12.11 -17.15
C ASP A 149 4.98 -10.59 -17.19
N LEU A 150 4.10 -10.13 -16.27
CA LEU A 150 3.56 -8.76 -16.22
C LEU A 150 4.63 -7.69 -15.93
N CYS A 151 5.82 -8.10 -15.50
CA CYS A 151 6.92 -7.20 -15.15
C CYS A 151 8.20 -7.53 -15.94
N SER A 152 8.04 -8.16 -17.12
CA SER A 152 9.13 -8.43 -18.05
C SER A 152 9.58 -7.16 -18.79
N SER A 153 10.61 -7.30 -19.63
CA SER A 153 11.05 -6.23 -20.54
C SER A 153 10.11 -5.99 -21.72
N ARG A 154 9.19 -6.92 -22.02
CA ARG A 154 8.22 -6.80 -23.12
C ARG A 154 6.86 -6.33 -22.59
N ALA A 155 6.08 -5.68 -23.44
CA ALA A 155 4.72 -5.26 -23.10
C ALA A 155 3.87 -6.49 -22.75
N ALA A 156 3.06 -6.35 -21.69
CA ALA A 156 2.16 -7.39 -21.22
C ALA A 156 0.73 -6.88 -21.29
N ARG A 157 -0.17 -7.71 -21.81
CA ARG A 157 -1.60 -7.41 -21.88
C ARG A 157 -2.39 -8.42 -21.09
N VAL A 158 -3.32 -7.93 -20.28
CA VAL A 158 -4.28 -8.73 -19.51
C VAL A 158 -5.68 -8.41 -20.00
N ILE A 159 -6.46 -9.42 -20.33
CA ILE A 159 -7.90 -9.31 -20.55
C ILE A 159 -8.56 -9.97 -19.34
N ALA A 160 -9.10 -9.17 -18.43
CA ALA A 160 -9.87 -9.66 -17.29
C ALA A 160 -11.35 -9.66 -17.64
N VAL A 161 -11.97 -10.84 -17.58
CA VAL A 161 -13.38 -11.03 -17.90
C VAL A 161 -14.17 -11.48 -16.67
N ALA A 162 -15.34 -10.90 -16.48
CA ALA A 162 -16.24 -11.23 -15.37
C ALA A 162 -17.71 -11.23 -15.81
N GLU A 163 -18.60 -11.71 -14.96
CA GLU A 163 -20.05 -11.66 -15.24
C GLU A 163 -20.62 -10.25 -15.03
N SER A 164 -20.21 -9.58 -13.95
CA SER A 164 -20.69 -8.23 -13.57
C SER A 164 -19.61 -7.16 -13.67
N GLU A 165 -20.02 -5.88 -13.72
CA GLU A 165 -19.09 -4.74 -13.70
C GLU A 165 -18.38 -4.60 -12.34
N GLU A 166 -19.02 -4.97 -11.23
CA GLU A 166 -18.38 -4.97 -9.91
C GLU A 166 -17.27 -6.03 -9.82
N ASP A 167 -17.51 -7.21 -10.37
CA ASP A 167 -16.53 -8.30 -10.39
C ASP A 167 -15.32 -7.97 -11.30
N VAL A 168 -15.55 -7.23 -12.39
CA VAL A 168 -14.44 -6.80 -13.27
C VAL A 168 -13.58 -5.71 -12.63
N ILE A 169 -14.16 -4.83 -11.80
CA ILE A 169 -13.41 -3.87 -10.98
C ILE A 169 -12.45 -4.62 -10.05
N ALA A 170 -12.96 -5.61 -9.30
CA ALA A 170 -12.14 -6.40 -8.39
C ALA A 170 -11.01 -7.13 -9.14
N SER A 171 -11.32 -7.71 -10.30
CA SER A 171 -10.34 -8.41 -11.15
C SER A 171 -9.29 -7.45 -11.73
N GLY A 172 -9.68 -6.24 -12.14
CA GLY A 172 -8.76 -5.21 -12.61
C GLY A 172 -7.78 -4.74 -11.53
N LEU A 173 -8.26 -4.51 -10.30
CA LEU A 173 -7.40 -4.18 -9.18
C LEU A 173 -6.49 -5.35 -8.75
N ALA A 174 -6.91 -6.59 -8.99
CA ALA A 174 -6.08 -7.78 -8.80
C ALA A 174 -4.87 -7.82 -9.76
N VAL A 175 -5.01 -7.28 -10.98
CA VAL A 175 -3.89 -7.09 -11.93
C VAL A 175 -2.85 -6.14 -11.33
N ALA A 176 -3.29 -5.06 -10.69
CA ALA A 176 -2.37 -4.10 -10.05
C ALA A 176 -1.51 -4.76 -8.97
N ARG A 177 -2.10 -5.64 -8.17
CA ARG A 177 -1.37 -6.41 -7.14
C ARG A 177 -0.41 -7.45 -7.71
N ALA A 178 -0.67 -7.96 -8.93
CA ALA A 178 0.21 -8.90 -9.61
C ALA A 178 1.42 -8.23 -10.29
N ALA A 179 1.48 -6.89 -10.32
CA ALA A 179 2.54 -6.12 -10.96
C ALA A 179 3.29 -5.21 -9.95
N PRO A 180 4.10 -5.80 -9.04
CA PRO A 180 4.75 -5.07 -7.95
C PRO A 180 5.75 -4.03 -8.46
N LEU A 181 5.88 -2.93 -7.72
CA LEU A 181 6.79 -1.84 -8.07
C LEU A 181 8.21 -2.00 -7.52
N TYR A 182 8.38 -2.59 -6.34
CA TYR A 182 9.69 -2.67 -5.70
C TYR A 182 10.40 -3.99 -5.98
N ARG A 183 11.67 -3.90 -6.42
CA ARG A 183 12.59 -5.04 -6.54
C ARG A 183 14.03 -4.51 -6.54
N GLU A 184 14.87 -5.01 -5.65
CA GLU A 184 16.29 -4.59 -5.59
C GLU A 184 17.17 -5.34 -6.61
N LYS A 185 16.81 -6.59 -6.95
CA LYS A 185 17.55 -7.42 -7.92
C LYS A 185 17.07 -7.17 -9.35
N GLY A 186 17.96 -6.67 -10.22
CA GLY A 186 17.77 -6.54 -11.67
C GLY A 186 18.33 -5.22 -12.18
N LYS A 187 19.14 -5.24 -13.26
CA LYS A 187 19.51 -4.00 -13.95
C LYS A 187 18.21 -3.37 -14.45
N GLY A 188 17.97 -2.10 -14.10
CA GLY A 188 16.77 -1.34 -14.43
C GLY A 188 16.65 -1.01 -15.92
N GLU A 189 16.59 -2.01 -16.79
CA GLU A 189 16.32 -1.84 -18.21
C GLU A 189 14.89 -2.26 -18.49
N GLY A 190 14.03 -1.24 -18.64
CA GLY A 190 12.70 -1.32 -19.26
C GLY A 190 11.71 -2.27 -18.57
N ARG A 191 10.80 -1.74 -17.74
CA ARG A 191 9.54 -2.46 -17.52
C ARG A 191 8.67 -2.25 -18.74
N GLY A 192 8.29 -3.34 -19.40
CA GLY A 192 7.28 -3.28 -20.44
C GLY A 192 5.99 -2.66 -19.90
N ALA A 193 5.28 -1.92 -20.75
CA ALA A 193 3.98 -1.38 -20.38
C ALA A 193 3.02 -2.54 -20.07
N VAL A 194 2.22 -2.39 -19.01
CA VAL A 194 1.13 -3.31 -18.71
C VAL A 194 -0.16 -2.66 -19.16
N SER A 195 -0.90 -3.35 -20.02
CA SER A 195 -2.25 -2.95 -20.41
C SER A 195 -3.27 -3.94 -19.87
N ALA A 196 -4.36 -3.45 -19.31
CA ALA A 196 -5.42 -4.24 -18.72
C ALA A 196 -6.76 -3.89 -19.39
N THR A 197 -7.21 -4.77 -20.28
CA THR A 197 -8.56 -4.74 -20.84
C THR A 197 -9.54 -5.35 -19.83
N LEU A 198 -10.56 -4.60 -19.44
CA LEU A 198 -11.60 -5.07 -18.53
C LEU A 198 -12.92 -5.20 -19.27
N TRP A 199 -13.52 -6.39 -19.22
CA TRP A 199 -14.78 -6.69 -19.88
C TRP A 199 -15.72 -7.48 -18.96
N SER A 200 -17.01 -7.16 -19.01
CA SER A 200 -18.04 -7.91 -18.29
C SER A 200 -19.14 -8.41 -19.24
N MET A 201 -19.76 -9.54 -18.91
CA MET A 201 -20.92 -10.03 -19.68
C MET A 201 -22.10 -9.06 -19.63
N ALA A 202 -22.31 -8.42 -18.47
CA ALA A 202 -23.45 -7.52 -18.26
C ALA A 202 -23.32 -6.18 -19.01
N ALA A 203 -22.11 -5.62 -19.13
CA ALA A 203 -21.90 -4.26 -19.63
C ALA A 203 -20.91 -4.14 -20.80
N GLY A 204 -20.26 -5.23 -21.20
CA GLY A 204 -19.19 -5.22 -22.17
C GLY A 204 -17.90 -4.60 -21.61
N GLY A 205 -17.15 -3.90 -22.46
CA GLY A 205 -15.93 -3.21 -22.07
C GLY A 205 -16.21 -2.04 -21.12
N VAL A 206 -15.39 -1.89 -20.08
CA VAL A 206 -15.57 -0.81 -19.08
C VAL A 206 -15.50 0.58 -19.70
N ALA A 207 -16.29 1.52 -19.15
CA ALA A 207 -16.30 2.89 -19.63
C ALA A 207 -14.95 3.62 -19.40
N PRO A 208 -14.57 4.60 -20.25
CA PRO A 208 -13.32 5.35 -20.09
C PRO A 208 -13.17 6.02 -18.72
N ARG A 209 -14.26 6.60 -18.18
CA ARG A 209 -14.26 7.24 -16.86
C ARG A 209 -13.96 6.26 -15.73
N LEU A 210 -14.47 5.03 -15.81
CA LEU A 210 -14.16 3.99 -14.83
C LEU A 210 -12.70 3.53 -14.98
N SER A 211 -12.24 3.37 -16.21
CA SER A 211 -10.85 3.00 -16.53
C SER A 211 -9.84 3.98 -15.94
N GLU A 212 -10.10 5.29 -16.07
CA GLU A 212 -9.24 6.34 -15.50
C GLU A 212 -9.18 6.25 -13.96
N LYS A 213 -10.34 6.07 -13.31
CA LYS A 213 -10.41 5.88 -11.86
C LYS A 213 -9.66 4.63 -11.42
N LEU A 214 -9.82 3.52 -12.13
CA LEU A 214 -9.11 2.27 -11.86
C LEU A 214 -7.60 2.43 -12.03
N GLY A 215 -7.14 3.18 -13.03
CA GLY A 215 -5.72 3.51 -13.19
C GLY A 215 -5.15 4.23 -11.97
N ARG A 216 -5.86 5.25 -11.45
CA ARG A 216 -5.47 5.98 -10.24
C ARG A 216 -5.43 5.06 -9.01
N VAL A 217 -6.47 4.26 -8.80
CA VAL A 217 -6.55 3.32 -7.66
C VAL A 217 -5.47 2.24 -7.75
N ALA A 218 -5.25 1.66 -8.93
CA ALA A 218 -4.23 0.65 -9.17
C ALA A 218 -2.83 1.18 -8.86
N GLU A 219 -2.52 2.41 -9.25
CA GLU A 219 -1.23 3.02 -8.96
C GLU A 219 -1.03 3.25 -7.46
N ASN A 220 -2.09 3.63 -6.75
CA ASN A 220 -2.05 3.80 -5.30
C ASN A 220 -1.95 2.46 -4.55
N ILE A 221 -2.57 1.38 -5.04
CA ILE A 221 -2.38 0.01 -4.53
C ILE A 221 -0.92 -0.41 -4.67
N ARG A 222 -0.34 -0.18 -5.85
CA ARG A 222 1.06 -0.52 -6.13
C ARG A 222 2.03 0.32 -5.31
N THR A 223 1.70 1.59 -5.07
CA THR A 223 2.45 2.48 -4.18
C THR A 223 2.43 1.97 -2.74
N ALA A 224 1.25 1.60 -2.22
CA ALA A 224 1.15 0.97 -0.89
C ALA A 224 1.97 -0.32 -0.79
N ALA A 225 1.90 -1.20 -1.80
CA ALA A 225 2.70 -2.41 -1.84
C ALA A 225 4.21 -2.11 -1.89
N ALA A 226 4.64 -1.10 -2.67
CA ALA A 226 6.04 -0.69 -2.74
C ALA A 226 6.57 -0.19 -1.40
N LEU A 227 5.76 0.57 -0.66
CA LEU A 227 6.11 1.05 0.69
C LEU A 227 6.29 -0.10 1.68
N VAL A 228 5.41 -1.10 1.62
CA VAL A 228 5.47 -2.31 2.44
C VAL A 228 6.66 -3.21 2.06
N ASP A 229 7.00 -3.25 0.76
CA ASP A 229 8.08 -4.08 0.25
C ASP A 229 9.47 -3.44 0.39
N MET A 230 9.58 -2.12 0.40
CA MET A 230 10.84 -1.43 0.62
C MET A 230 11.37 -1.72 2.03
N PRO A 231 12.69 -1.96 2.18
CA PRO A 231 13.28 -2.27 3.47
C PRO A 231 13.32 -1.03 4.39
N PRO A 232 13.43 -1.25 5.71
CA PRO A 232 13.35 -0.18 6.71
C PRO A 232 14.53 0.81 6.66
N ASN A 233 15.66 0.41 6.07
CA ASN A 233 16.77 1.35 5.80
C ASN A 233 16.43 2.37 4.70
N TYR A 234 15.34 2.18 3.95
CA TYR A 234 14.78 3.20 3.07
C TYR A 234 13.53 3.82 3.70
N ILE A 235 12.58 3.00 4.15
CA ILE A 235 11.32 3.46 4.77
C ILE A 235 11.47 3.50 6.29
N ASN A 236 11.55 4.71 6.83
CA ASN A 236 11.61 4.99 8.26
C ASN A 236 10.71 6.22 8.57
N PRO A 237 10.43 6.55 9.85
CA PRO A 237 9.59 7.70 10.20
C PRO A 237 9.95 9.00 9.48
N VAL A 238 11.25 9.30 9.32
CA VAL A 238 11.71 10.54 8.67
C VAL A 238 11.40 10.53 7.17
N THR A 239 11.79 9.47 6.47
CA THR A 239 11.60 9.38 5.01
C THR A 239 10.13 9.23 4.63
N TYR A 240 9.34 8.49 5.44
CA TYR A 240 7.89 8.37 5.24
C TYR A 240 7.17 9.70 5.49
N THR A 241 7.60 10.48 6.49
CA THR A 241 7.07 11.85 6.70
C THR A 241 7.35 12.74 5.49
N GLY A 242 8.59 12.72 4.97
CA GLY A 242 8.96 13.48 3.78
C GLY A 242 8.20 13.04 2.52
N LEU A 243 7.88 11.75 2.42
CA LEU A 243 7.00 11.23 1.37
C LEU A 243 5.58 11.81 1.48
N CYS A 244 4.99 11.83 2.69
CA CYS A 244 3.67 12.42 2.90
C CYS A 244 3.64 13.92 2.56
N GLU A 245 4.70 14.67 2.89
CA GLU A 245 4.89 16.07 2.50
C GLU A 245 4.83 16.22 0.97
N LYS A 246 5.62 15.42 0.26
CA LYS A 246 5.67 15.44 -1.20
C LYS A 246 4.34 15.08 -1.85
N ILE A 247 3.65 14.06 -1.34
CA ILE A 247 2.32 13.65 -1.80
C ILE A 247 1.29 14.77 -1.58
N ALA A 248 1.31 15.43 -0.42
CA ALA A 248 0.43 16.57 -0.16
C ALA A 248 0.62 17.68 -1.19
N ASP A 249 1.87 18.00 -1.52
CA ASP A 249 2.19 19.02 -2.52
C ASP A 249 1.79 18.60 -3.93
N GLU A 250 1.93 17.33 -4.30
CA GLU A 250 1.44 16.81 -5.59
C GLU A 250 -0.08 16.92 -5.71
N LEU A 251 -0.82 16.53 -4.66
CA LEU A 251 -2.28 16.64 -4.65
C LEU A 251 -2.75 18.10 -4.71
N ARG A 252 -2.07 19.02 -4.02
CA ARG A 252 -2.33 20.47 -4.13
C ARG A 252 -2.07 20.98 -5.54
N ARG A 253 -0.95 20.59 -6.15
CA ARG A 253 -0.60 20.96 -7.53
C ARG A 253 -1.63 20.43 -8.55
N SER A 254 -2.31 19.33 -8.23
CA SER A 254 -3.44 18.80 -9.01
C SER A 254 -4.79 19.49 -8.72
N GLY A 255 -4.82 20.53 -7.87
CA GLY A 255 -6.00 21.35 -7.61
C GLY A 255 -6.87 20.90 -6.43
N HIS A 256 -6.39 20.00 -5.58
CA HIS A 256 -7.13 19.55 -4.39
C HIS A 256 -6.77 20.39 -3.15
N ASP A 257 -7.76 20.77 -2.32
CA ASP A 257 -7.50 21.36 -0.99
C ASP A 257 -7.08 20.27 0.00
N VAL A 258 -5.78 19.95 -0.03
CA VAL A 258 -5.14 19.05 0.92
C VAL A 258 -4.30 19.87 1.90
N ARG A 259 -4.53 19.74 3.20
CA ARG A 259 -3.77 20.39 4.27
C ARG A 259 -2.90 19.36 4.99
N LEU A 260 -1.70 19.76 5.35
CA LEU A 260 -0.72 18.92 6.03
C LEU A 260 -0.38 19.54 7.39
N GLU A 261 -0.34 18.71 8.42
CA GLU A 261 0.27 19.01 9.71
C GLU A 261 1.20 17.86 10.08
N VAL A 262 2.36 18.18 10.65
CA VAL A 262 3.30 17.18 11.16
C VAL A 262 3.69 17.58 12.58
N ILE A 263 3.55 16.66 13.52
CA ILE A 263 3.98 16.81 14.91
C ILE A 263 5.19 15.89 15.09
N ARG A 264 6.38 16.46 15.27
CA ARG A 264 7.65 15.71 15.24
C ARG A 264 8.27 15.58 16.62
N ALA A 265 8.78 14.39 16.94
CA ALA A 265 9.73 14.17 18.04
C ALA A 265 9.36 14.87 19.36
N GLU A 266 10.11 15.89 19.78
CA GLU A 266 9.87 16.60 21.05
C GLU A 266 8.50 17.28 21.10
N GLU A 267 7.90 17.67 19.96
CA GLU A 267 6.53 18.19 19.92
C GLU A 267 5.51 17.11 20.31
N LEU A 268 5.78 15.83 20.01
CA LEU A 268 4.96 14.71 20.52
C LEU A 268 5.11 14.60 22.04
N ARG A 269 6.34 14.65 22.54
CA ARG A 269 6.62 14.59 24.00
C ARG A 269 5.92 15.73 24.74
N ASP A 270 6.12 16.97 24.28
CA ASP A 270 5.65 18.18 24.93
C ASP A 270 4.13 18.38 24.71
N GLY A 271 3.61 17.88 23.59
CA GLY A 271 2.18 17.83 23.28
C GLY A 271 1.39 16.72 23.98
N GLY A 272 2.06 15.86 24.77
CA GLY A 272 1.41 14.82 25.58
C GLY A 272 1.08 13.52 24.81
N PHE A 273 1.68 13.28 23.64
CA PHE A 273 1.54 12.05 22.86
C PHE A 273 2.44 10.94 23.43
N GLY A 274 2.14 10.51 24.65
CA GLY A 274 3.00 9.57 25.37
C GLY A 274 3.11 8.20 24.71
N GLY A 275 2.09 7.70 24.03
CA GLY A 275 2.14 6.43 23.31
C GLY A 275 3.14 6.47 22.16
N ILE A 276 2.91 7.35 21.17
CA ILE A 276 3.76 7.45 19.96
C ILE A 276 5.20 7.79 20.35
N TRP A 277 5.38 8.77 21.25
CA TRP A 277 6.70 9.19 21.70
C TRP A 277 7.49 8.04 22.34
N ASN A 278 6.89 7.32 23.29
CA ASN A 278 7.63 6.29 24.02
C ASN A 278 7.95 5.06 23.16
N VAL A 279 7.10 4.73 22.19
CA VAL A 279 7.39 3.67 21.21
C VAL A 279 8.57 4.05 20.33
N GLY A 280 8.59 5.27 19.79
CA GLY A 280 9.60 5.68 18.79
C GLY A 280 10.91 6.24 19.34
N LYS A 281 10.95 6.75 20.58
CA LYS A 281 12.16 7.40 21.15
C LYS A 281 13.39 6.50 21.24
N GLY A 282 13.24 5.18 21.08
CA GLY A 282 14.36 4.25 20.98
C GLY A 282 15.19 4.42 19.69
N SER A 283 14.57 4.91 18.61
CA SER A 283 15.22 5.10 17.30
C SER A 283 15.74 6.53 17.12
N VAL A 284 16.95 6.79 17.62
CA VAL A 284 17.57 8.15 17.63
C VAL A 284 17.83 8.70 16.22
N GLY A 285 18.13 7.84 15.25
CA GLY A 285 18.36 8.25 13.84
C GLY A 285 17.08 8.44 13.04
N SER A 286 15.94 8.01 13.57
CA SER A 286 14.63 8.09 12.92
C SER A 286 13.50 8.31 13.94
N PRO A 287 13.40 9.53 14.49
CA PRO A 287 12.45 9.83 15.56
C PRO A 287 10.99 9.72 15.10
N PRO A 288 10.04 9.48 16.03
CA PRO A 288 8.64 9.34 15.70
C PRO A 288 7.99 10.65 15.23
N ALA A 289 6.91 10.51 14.48
CA ALA A 289 6.10 11.63 14.01
C ALA A 289 4.61 11.24 13.94
N LEU A 290 3.73 12.21 14.14
CA LEU A 290 2.33 12.10 13.73
C LEU A 290 2.14 13.00 12.50
N VAL A 291 1.67 12.42 11.41
CA VAL A 291 1.37 13.14 10.17
C VAL A 291 -0.14 13.19 9.96
N ARG A 292 -0.70 14.38 9.76
CA ARG A 292 -2.10 14.57 9.41
C ARG A 292 -2.23 15.14 8.01
N LEU A 293 -2.90 14.42 7.13
CA LEU A 293 -3.39 14.91 5.84
C LEU A 293 -4.90 15.11 5.92
N SER A 294 -5.40 16.29 5.55
CA SER A 294 -6.83 16.59 5.52
C SER A 294 -7.22 17.03 4.12
N TRP A 295 -8.19 16.36 3.50
CA TRP A 295 -8.77 16.77 2.23
C TRP A 295 -10.17 17.34 2.43
N TYR A 296 -10.39 18.52 1.86
CA TYR A 296 -11.68 19.20 1.83
C TYR A 296 -12.20 19.22 0.38
N PRO A 297 -13.19 18.37 0.03
CA PRO A 297 -13.91 18.49 -1.23
C PRO A 297 -14.54 19.87 -1.40
N GLU A 298 -14.86 20.24 -2.65
CA GLU A 298 -15.54 21.50 -2.95
C GLU A 298 -16.82 21.66 -2.11
N GLY A 299 -16.99 22.84 -1.50
CA GLY A 299 -18.13 23.14 -0.65
C GLY A 299 -18.01 22.66 0.81
N THR A 300 -16.87 22.08 1.20
CA THR A 300 -16.58 21.69 2.59
C THR A 300 -15.45 22.53 3.18
N GLN A 301 -15.33 22.56 4.50
CA GLN A 301 -14.27 23.29 5.21
C GLN A 301 -13.83 22.58 6.49
N GLU A 302 -12.75 23.10 7.07
CA GLU A 302 -12.21 22.62 8.34
C GLU A 302 -13.22 22.75 9.49
N GLY A 303 -13.34 21.69 10.28
CA GLY A 303 -14.28 21.59 11.40
C GLY A 303 -15.61 20.93 11.06
N GLU A 304 -15.94 20.72 9.78
CA GLU A 304 -17.13 19.95 9.39
C GLU A 304 -16.96 18.45 9.69
N PRO A 305 -18.06 17.70 9.95
CA PRO A 305 -18.00 16.26 10.20
C PRO A 305 -17.38 15.51 9.03
N GLY A 306 -16.44 14.62 9.33
CA GLY A 306 -15.67 13.92 8.31
C GLY A 306 -15.38 12.47 8.65
N THR A 307 -14.77 11.77 7.69
CA THR A 307 -14.19 10.44 7.92
C THR A 307 -12.74 10.61 8.32
N VAL A 308 -12.30 9.92 9.38
CA VAL A 308 -10.90 9.91 9.80
C VAL A 308 -10.33 8.50 9.68
N LEU A 309 -9.25 8.38 8.92
CA LEU A 309 -8.43 7.18 8.80
C LEU A 309 -7.23 7.32 9.75
N VAL A 310 -6.97 6.30 10.59
CA VAL A 310 -5.81 6.32 11.51
C VAL A 310 -4.94 5.09 11.24
N GLY A 311 -3.70 5.32 10.80
CA GLY A 311 -2.78 4.29 10.36
C GLY A 311 -1.73 3.91 11.39
N LYS A 312 -1.51 2.60 11.55
CA LYS A 312 -0.32 2.05 12.24
C LYS A 312 0.87 2.22 11.32
N GLY A 313 1.78 3.13 11.66
CA GLY A 313 2.98 3.42 10.90
C GLY A 313 4.26 2.93 11.57
N ILE A 314 4.29 1.66 12.00
CA ILE A 314 5.53 1.06 12.48
C ILE A 314 6.40 0.67 11.30
N THR A 315 7.49 1.39 11.08
CA THR A 315 8.35 1.17 9.90
C THR A 315 9.24 -0.06 10.05
N PHE A 316 9.58 -0.40 11.29
CA PHE A 316 10.18 -1.66 11.64
C PHE A 316 9.89 -2.01 13.09
N ASP A 317 9.58 -3.27 13.34
CA ASP A 317 9.26 -3.79 14.66
C ASP A 317 10.28 -4.84 15.12
N THR A 318 11.18 -4.42 16.01
CA THR A 318 12.08 -5.36 16.69
C THR A 318 11.42 -6.07 17.86
N GLY A 319 10.26 -5.57 18.30
CA GLY A 319 9.58 -5.87 19.56
C GLY A 319 10.02 -5.04 20.75
N GLY A 320 10.98 -4.12 20.57
CA GLY A 320 11.56 -3.35 21.67
C GLY A 320 12.29 -4.26 22.65
N LEU A 321 12.26 -3.95 23.94
CA LEU A 321 12.94 -4.77 24.96
C LEU A 321 12.32 -6.18 25.11
N SER A 322 11.05 -6.34 24.74
CA SER A 322 10.38 -7.63 24.48
C SER A 322 10.77 -8.17 23.10
N ILE A 323 12.07 -8.30 22.85
CA ILE A 323 12.65 -8.57 21.52
C ILE A 323 12.03 -9.82 20.85
N LYS A 324 11.67 -9.68 19.57
CA LYS A 324 11.24 -10.79 18.74
C LYS A 324 12.38 -11.77 18.48
N SER A 325 12.04 -13.05 18.31
CA SER A 325 12.97 -14.02 17.73
C SER A 325 13.31 -13.65 16.28
N SER A 326 14.44 -14.12 15.77
CA SER A 326 14.85 -13.80 14.39
C SER A 326 13.81 -14.20 13.33
N ASP A 327 13.11 -15.33 13.52
CA ASP A 327 12.07 -15.77 12.59
C ASP A 327 10.82 -14.89 12.65
N ASN A 328 10.45 -14.41 13.84
CA ASN A 328 9.31 -13.52 14.02
C ASN A 328 9.62 -12.06 13.63
N MET A 329 10.89 -11.66 13.66
CA MET A 329 11.33 -10.33 13.24
C MET A 329 11.44 -10.20 11.71
N ARG A 330 11.71 -11.31 11.00
CA ARG A 330 11.71 -11.32 9.53
C ARG A 330 10.33 -10.95 9.01
N GLY A 331 10.30 -10.01 8.08
CA GLY A 331 9.06 -9.51 7.51
C GLY A 331 8.45 -8.33 8.27
N MET A 332 8.96 -7.92 9.43
CA MET A 332 8.40 -6.78 10.19
C MET A 332 8.54 -5.41 9.50
N LYS A 333 9.19 -5.33 8.34
CA LYS A 333 9.03 -4.18 7.42
C LYS A 333 7.57 -3.97 7.00
N THR A 334 6.75 -5.03 7.04
CA THR A 334 5.34 -4.97 6.62
C THR A 334 4.43 -4.37 7.69
N ASP A 335 4.95 -4.08 8.88
CA ASP A 335 4.16 -3.55 9.99
C ASP A 335 3.70 -2.09 9.77
N ILE A 336 4.24 -1.45 8.72
CA ILE A 336 3.77 -0.17 8.17
C ILE A 336 2.55 -0.33 7.27
N GLY A 337 2.11 -1.56 6.98
CA GLY A 337 1.08 -1.84 5.98
C GLY A 337 -0.25 -1.15 6.24
N GLY A 338 -0.58 -0.90 7.52
CA GLY A 338 -1.75 -0.09 7.89
C GLY A 338 -1.65 1.33 7.37
N ALA A 339 -0.55 2.02 7.69
CA ALA A 339 -0.27 3.36 7.17
C ALA A 339 -0.18 3.40 5.64
N ALA A 340 0.64 2.55 5.03
CA ALA A 340 0.83 2.53 3.58
C ALA A 340 -0.50 2.28 2.81
N GLY A 341 -1.34 1.37 3.32
CA GLY A 341 -2.65 1.10 2.74
C GLY A 341 -3.62 2.28 2.85
N LEU A 342 -3.66 2.96 4.00
CA LEU A 342 -4.53 4.11 4.21
C LEU A 342 -4.05 5.35 3.45
N LEU A 343 -2.74 5.56 3.29
CA LEU A 343 -2.18 6.55 2.37
C LEU A 343 -2.63 6.30 0.93
N GLY A 344 -2.56 5.05 0.46
CA GLY A 344 -3.08 4.65 -0.85
C GLY A 344 -4.59 4.90 -1.01
N ALA A 345 -5.37 4.61 0.03
CA ALA A 345 -6.81 4.87 0.04
C ALA A 345 -7.13 6.37 0.04
N PHE A 346 -6.40 7.18 0.83
CA PHE A 346 -6.53 8.63 0.87
C PHE A 346 -6.24 9.26 -0.50
N MET A 347 -5.09 8.94 -1.11
CA MET A 347 -4.74 9.41 -2.46
C MET A 347 -5.83 9.04 -3.48
N SER A 348 -6.31 7.80 -3.43
CA SER A 348 -7.37 7.32 -4.33
C SER A 348 -8.68 8.08 -4.14
N ALA A 349 -9.07 8.36 -2.89
CA ALA A 349 -10.27 9.13 -2.59
C ALA A 349 -10.15 10.57 -3.08
N VAL A 350 -9.03 11.24 -2.82
CA VAL A 350 -8.77 12.62 -3.29
C VAL A 350 -8.82 12.68 -4.81
N GLN A 351 -8.05 11.83 -5.48
CA GLN A 351 -7.94 11.84 -6.94
C GLN A 351 -9.25 11.44 -7.63
N CYS A 352 -10.06 10.54 -7.05
CA CYS A 352 -11.29 10.05 -7.69
C CYS A 352 -12.56 10.82 -7.28
N GLY A 353 -12.44 11.83 -6.41
CA GLY A 353 -13.60 12.54 -5.83
C GLY A 353 -14.45 11.63 -4.96
N GLY A 354 -13.80 10.81 -4.14
CA GLY A 354 -14.42 9.84 -3.23
C GLY A 354 -15.05 10.47 -1.99
N ASN A 355 -15.35 9.63 -1.00
CA ASN A 355 -15.86 10.05 0.31
C ASN A 355 -17.18 10.84 0.32
N LYS A 356 -18.04 10.66 -0.70
CA LYS A 356 -19.41 11.22 -0.76
C LYS A 356 -19.47 12.75 -0.52
N GLY A 357 -18.43 13.48 -0.91
CA GLY A 357 -18.38 14.94 -0.76
C GLY A 357 -18.17 15.43 0.68
N LYS A 358 -17.67 14.58 1.59
CA LYS A 358 -17.34 14.97 2.97
C LYS A 358 -15.84 15.10 3.20
N PRO A 359 -15.38 15.90 4.19
CA PRO A 359 -13.99 15.92 4.61
C PRO A 359 -13.43 14.52 4.89
N LEU A 360 -12.21 14.30 4.46
CA LEU A 360 -11.45 13.07 4.72
C LEU A 360 -10.14 13.42 5.39
N HIS A 361 -9.84 12.78 6.50
CA HIS A 361 -8.59 12.94 7.22
C HIS A 361 -7.82 11.62 7.25
N LEU A 362 -6.50 11.71 7.16
CA LEU A 362 -5.57 10.62 7.36
C LEU A 362 -4.57 11.02 8.43
N VAL A 363 -4.53 10.27 9.53
CA VAL A 363 -3.61 10.42 10.65
C VAL A 363 -2.66 9.22 10.66
N GLU A 364 -1.41 9.44 10.27
CA GLU A 364 -0.37 8.43 10.29
C GLU A 364 0.47 8.56 11.55
N CYS A 365 0.46 7.49 12.35
CA CYS A 365 1.23 7.44 13.59
C CYS A 365 2.55 6.69 13.31
N LEU A 366 3.63 7.43 13.07
CA LEU A 366 4.90 6.90 12.59
C LEU A 366 5.89 6.68 13.74
N ALA A 367 6.42 5.48 13.85
CA ALA A 367 7.50 5.15 14.78
C ALA A 367 8.31 3.94 14.29
N GLU A 368 9.50 3.77 14.84
CA GLU A 368 10.26 2.52 14.75
C GLU A 368 10.38 1.94 16.16
N ASN A 369 9.92 0.71 16.37
CA ASN A 369 10.01 0.06 17.69
C ASN A 369 11.39 -0.56 17.85
N ALA A 370 12.36 0.27 18.21
CA ALA A 370 13.78 -0.07 18.27
C ALA A 370 14.23 -0.50 19.67
N VAL A 371 15.32 -1.28 19.71
CA VAL A 371 16.08 -1.58 20.93
C VAL A 371 17.25 -0.61 21.07
N GLY A 372 17.28 0.10 22.19
CA GLY A 372 18.35 1.05 22.50
C GLY A 372 18.29 1.53 23.95
N PRO A 373 19.24 2.38 24.37
CA PRO A 373 19.29 2.91 25.73
C PRO A 373 18.07 3.75 26.10
N PHE A 374 17.35 4.27 25.10
CA PHE A 374 16.16 5.10 25.27
C PHE A 374 14.85 4.32 25.08
N SER A 375 14.88 3.01 24.83
CA SER A 375 13.66 2.21 24.72
C SER A 375 12.83 2.31 26.00
N TYR A 376 11.51 2.43 25.82
CA TYR A 376 10.55 2.22 26.90
C TYR A 376 10.61 0.76 27.38
N ARG A 377 10.23 0.54 28.65
CA ARG A 377 10.45 -0.72 29.35
C ARG A 377 9.16 -1.43 29.66
N VAL A 378 9.26 -2.73 29.84
CA VAL A 378 8.29 -3.46 30.66
C VAL A 378 8.32 -2.85 32.07
N ASP A 379 7.14 -2.67 32.65
CA ASP A 379 6.82 -1.97 33.89
C ASP A 379 6.87 -0.43 33.83
N ASP A 380 7.20 0.19 32.68
CA ASP A 380 6.98 1.64 32.52
C ASP A 380 5.47 1.94 32.52
N VAL A 381 5.07 3.06 33.14
CA VAL A 381 3.70 3.59 33.06
C VAL A 381 3.70 4.83 32.17
N ILE A 382 2.99 4.76 31.05
CA ILE A 382 2.91 5.82 30.05
C ILE A 382 1.59 6.57 30.20
N LYS A 383 1.64 7.90 30.25
CA LYS A 383 0.46 8.76 30.12
C LYS A 383 0.17 9.04 28.64
N MET A 384 -0.97 8.57 28.15
CA MET A 384 -1.40 8.67 26.76
C MET A 384 -1.96 10.06 26.44
N TYR A 385 -2.15 10.37 25.16
CA TYR A 385 -2.76 11.61 24.68
C TYR A 385 -4.17 11.83 25.22
N SER A 386 -4.92 10.74 25.43
CA SER A 386 -6.25 10.77 26.06
C SER A 386 -6.25 11.19 27.53
N GLY A 387 -5.06 11.29 28.16
CA GLY A 387 -4.89 11.55 29.59
C GLY A 387 -4.91 10.30 30.47
N LEU A 388 -5.30 9.14 29.91
CA LEU A 388 -5.23 7.85 30.60
C LEU A 388 -3.79 7.38 30.76
N THR A 389 -3.57 6.43 31.68
CA THR A 389 -2.25 5.80 31.88
C THR A 389 -2.29 4.34 31.48
N VAL A 390 -1.19 3.83 30.95
CA VAL A 390 -1.01 2.45 30.51
C VAL A 390 0.28 1.91 31.10
N GLU A 391 0.19 0.87 31.92
CA GLU A 391 1.34 0.08 32.35
C GLU A 391 1.75 -0.86 31.21
N ILE A 392 3.04 -0.86 30.89
CA ILE A 392 3.59 -1.63 29.78
C ILE A 392 4.03 -2.99 30.30
N ASN A 393 3.30 -4.05 29.96
CA ASN A 393 3.71 -5.41 30.27
C ASN A 393 4.43 -6.12 29.10
N ASN A 394 4.39 -5.54 27.90
CA ASN A 394 5.03 -6.06 26.70
C ASN A 394 5.27 -4.92 25.68
N THR A 395 6.53 -4.71 25.27
CA THR A 395 6.89 -3.65 24.30
C THR A 395 6.68 -4.08 22.84
N ASP A 396 6.31 -5.34 22.60
CA ASP A 396 5.91 -5.91 21.29
C ASP A 396 4.40 -5.74 21.03
N ALA A 397 3.73 -4.98 21.91
CA ALA A 397 2.35 -4.56 21.76
C ALA A 397 2.28 -3.06 21.46
N GLU A 398 3.25 -2.53 20.72
CA GLU A 398 3.48 -1.11 20.44
C GLU A 398 2.37 -0.47 19.60
N GLY A 399 1.88 -1.17 18.58
CA GLY A 399 0.92 -0.65 17.60
C GLY A 399 -0.34 -0.05 18.23
N ARG A 400 -0.82 -0.63 19.34
CA ARG A 400 -2.00 -0.12 20.03
C ARG A 400 -1.73 1.20 20.75
N LEU A 401 -0.49 1.46 21.19
CA LEU A 401 -0.12 2.67 21.93
C LEU A 401 -0.13 3.89 21.02
N LEU A 402 0.53 3.78 19.87
CA LEU A 402 0.53 4.86 18.88
C LEU A 402 -0.86 5.09 18.25
N LEU A 403 -1.60 4.02 17.97
CA LEU A 403 -2.98 4.15 17.49
C LEU A 403 -3.89 4.79 18.54
N ALA A 404 -3.74 4.47 19.83
CA ALA A 404 -4.54 5.08 20.90
C ALA A 404 -4.35 6.60 20.98
N ASP A 405 -3.12 7.07 20.81
CA ASP A 405 -2.83 8.50 20.69
C ASP A 405 -3.45 9.10 19.41
N GLY A 406 -3.29 8.42 18.27
CA GLY A 406 -3.83 8.87 16.98
C GLY A 406 -5.36 9.00 16.96
N VAL A 407 -6.08 8.01 17.50
CA VAL A 407 -7.54 8.06 17.58
C VAL A 407 -8.02 9.10 18.60
N ALA A 408 -7.31 9.28 19.71
CA ALA A 408 -7.63 10.32 20.69
C ALA A 408 -7.40 11.72 20.13
N TYR A 409 -6.33 11.91 19.35
CA TYR A 409 -6.09 13.14 18.59
C TYR A 409 -7.19 13.39 17.56
N ALA A 410 -7.53 12.38 16.75
CA ALA A 410 -8.59 12.46 15.75
C ALA A 410 -9.94 12.87 16.35
N ALA A 411 -10.36 12.18 17.43
CA ALA A 411 -11.62 12.46 18.11
C ALA A 411 -11.68 13.87 18.70
N LYS A 412 -10.54 14.40 19.16
CA LYS A 412 -10.46 15.73 19.78
C LYS A 412 -10.45 16.87 18.75
N HIS A 413 -9.84 16.67 17.58
CA HIS A 413 -9.51 17.77 16.66
C HIS A 413 -10.15 17.69 15.28
N LEU A 414 -10.66 16.53 14.86
CA LEU A 414 -11.04 16.29 13.45
C LEU A 414 -12.53 15.97 13.24
N ASN A 415 -13.36 16.16 14.26
CA ASN A 415 -14.82 16.00 14.19
C ASN A 415 -15.27 14.74 13.41
N PRO A 416 -14.83 13.52 13.80
CA PRO A 416 -15.23 12.31 13.09
C PRO A 416 -16.75 12.05 13.23
N GLU A 417 -17.37 11.58 12.15
CA GLU A 417 -18.72 10.97 12.16
C GLU A 417 -18.71 9.59 12.83
#